data_AF-A0A8S8YH35-F1
#
_entry.id   AF-A0A8S8YH35-F1
#
_cell.length_a   1.000
_cell.length_b   1.000
_cell.length_c   1.000
_cell.angle_alpha   90.00
_cell.angle_beta   90.00
_cell.angle_gamma   90.00
#
_symmetry.space_group_name_H-M   'P 1'
#
loop_
_entity.id
_entity.type
_entity.pdbx_description
1 polymer ?
#
loop_
_entity_poly.entity_id
_entity_poly.type
_entity_poly.pdbx_seq_one_letter_code
_entity_poly.pdbx_strand_id
1 'polypeptide(L)'
;MSTLENLFEDVDNIVERIVEQTGELDHGSLQVGVHVPKDLIQEEDRIRTRHAAPGSRPLKGAFSEAVRAGVSARMDGVEFVKERPDLMILIDCLTLRVDVDIRPVFIYGRYRKLDRGIPQTRWPCRACRGRAEGCEACEGTGLQYPDSVQDLIGEPFRLVLSAKDTSFHGMGREDIDVRCLGRGRPFVLEVKVQRSVEPT
;
A
#
# COMPACT_ATOMS: atom_id res chain seq x y z
N MET A 1 -30.60 1.23 19.77
CA MET A 1 -30.31 2.64 20.02
C MET A 1 -28.83 2.90 20.35
N SER A 2 -27.86 2.01 20.06
CA SER A 2 -26.48 2.16 20.59
C SER A 2 -25.32 2.13 19.58
N THR A 3 -25.56 2.06 18.27
CA THR A 3 -24.45 1.83 17.32
C THR A 3 -23.66 3.10 16.97
N LEU A 4 -24.26 4.27 17.12
CA LEU A 4 -23.65 5.56 16.75
C LEU A 4 -22.84 6.20 17.88
N GLU A 5 -23.29 6.06 19.13
CA GLU A 5 -22.59 6.59 20.30
C GLU A 5 -21.26 5.86 20.52
N ASN A 6 -21.26 4.53 20.38
CA ASN A 6 -20.04 3.72 20.53
C ASN A 6 -18.96 4.03 19.47
N LEU A 7 -19.34 4.43 18.25
CA LEU A 7 -18.37 4.64 17.17
C LEU A 7 -17.36 5.76 17.48
N PHE A 8 -17.79 6.81 18.19
CA PHE A 8 -16.89 7.90 18.56
C PHE A 8 -16.02 7.57 19.77
N GLU A 9 -16.46 6.64 20.63
CA GLU A 9 -15.65 6.13 21.75
C GLU A 9 -14.44 5.33 21.23
N ASP A 10 -14.58 4.67 20.07
CA ASP A 10 -13.52 3.88 19.43
C ASP A 10 -12.49 4.72 18.65
N VAL A 11 -12.65 6.05 18.55
CA VAL A 11 -11.74 6.91 17.77
C VAL A 11 -10.31 6.80 18.27
N ASP A 12 -10.09 6.79 19.58
CA ASP A 12 -8.74 6.66 20.13
C ASP A 12 -8.09 5.32 19.80
N ASN A 13 -8.87 4.22 19.86
CA ASN A 13 -8.38 2.89 19.47
C ASN A 13 -8.00 2.83 17.98
N ILE A 14 -8.83 3.45 17.13
CA ILE A 14 -8.56 3.53 15.70
C ILE A 14 -7.28 4.32 15.43
N VAL A 15 -7.12 5.46 16.09
CA VAL A 15 -5.92 6.29 15.94
C VAL A 15 -4.69 5.54 16.42
N GLU A 16 -4.76 4.83 17.54
CA GLU A 16 -3.67 3.98 18.03
C GLU A 16 -3.27 2.95 16.99
N ARG A 17 -4.21 2.20 16.41
CA ARG A 17 -3.95 1.25 15.31
C ARG A 17 -3.33 1.91 14.07
N ILE A 18 -3.76 3.12 13.72
CA ILE A 18 -3.17 3.87 12.61
C ILE A 18 -1.71 4.19 12.92
N VAL A 19 -1.41 4.72 14.10
CA VAL A 19 -0.05 5.07 14.52
C VAL A 19 0.84 3.83 14.55
N GLU A 20 0.35 2.73 15.13
CA GLU A 20 1.07 1.44 15.13
C GLU A 20 1.38 0.99 13.71
N GLN A 21 0.38 0.92 12.81
CA GLN A 21 0.56 0.44 11.44
C GLN A 21 1.42 1.36 10.57
N THR A 22 1.43 2.66 10.85
CA THR A 22 2.20 3.64 10.07
C THR A 22 3.64 3.81 10.56
N GLY A 23 3.92 3.40 11.80
CA GLY A 23 5.22 3.54 12.45
C GLY A 23 5.63 5.00 12.65
N GLU A 24 6.93 5.24 12.83
CA GLU A 24 7.49 6.59 12.88
C GLU A 24 7.45 7.22 11.47
N LEU A 25 6.37 7.95 11.18
CA LEU A 25 6.30 8.85 10.03
C LEU A 25 6.94 10.17 10.44
N ASP A 26 8.20 10.36 10.04
CA ASP A 26 8.85 11.66 10.18
C ASP A 26 8.06 12.74 9.42
N HIS A 27 7.63 12.43 8.19
CA HIS A 27 6.84 13.31 7.31
C HIS A 27 6.08 12.51 6.25
N GLY A 28 4.90 12.97 5.81
CA GLY A 28 4.18 12.38 4.68
C GLY A 28 2.78 12.96 4.44
N SER A 29 2.27 12.78 3.23
CA SER A 29 0.89 13.14 2.88
C SER A 29 -0.06 11.96 3.07
N LEU A 30 -1.17 12.18 3.78
CA LEU A 30 -2.12 11.14 4.18
C LEU A 30 -3.52 11.44 3.65
N GLN A 31 -4.28 10.38 3.40
CA GLN A 31 -5.72 10.47 3.14
C GLN A 31 -6.48 9.49 4.03
N VAL A 32 -7.55 9.96 4.66
CA VAL A 32 -8.44 9.11 5.47
C VAL A 32 -9.73 8.84 4.70
N GLY A 33 -9.92 7.59 4.29
CA GLY A 33 -11.14 7.06 3.72
C GLY A 33 -11.99 6.36 4.78
N VAL A 34 -13.24 6.78 4.91
CA VAL A 34 -14.19 6.19 5.87
C VAL A 34 -15.31 5.48 5.12
N HIS A 35 -15.49 4.20 5.40
CA HIS A 35 -16.62 3.39 4.96
C HIS A 35 -17.66 3.29 6.07
N VAL A 36 -18.83 3.88 5.83
CA VAL A 36 -19.99 3.78 6.72
C VAL A 36 -21.06 2.94 6.00
N PRO A 37 -21.57 1.86 6.63
CA PRO A 37 -22.70 1.10 6.09
C PRO A 37 -23.88 2.00 5.73
N LYS A 38 -24.56 1.69 4.63
CA LYS A 38 -25.72 2.46 4.14
C LYS A 38 -26.83 2.58 5.19
N ASP A 39 -27.07 1.52 5.95
CA ASP A 39 -28.12 1.49 6.96
C ASP A 39 -27.85 2.51 8.09
N LEU A 40 -26.58 2.70 8.47
CA LEU A 40 -26.20 3.71 9.47
C LEU A 40 -26.34 5.13 8.92
N ILE A 41 -26.01 5.37 7.65
CA ILE A 41 -26.22 6.67 6.99
C ILE A 41 -27.72 6.99 6.94
N GLN A 42 -28.56 6.02 6.58
CA GLN A 42 -30.01 6.21 6.53
C GLN A 42 -30.61 6.47 7.91
N GLU A 43 -30.13 5.77 8.93
CA GLU A 43 -30.59 5.99 10.31
C GLU A 43 -30.17 7.37 10.83
N GLU A 44 -28.94 7.81 10.54
CA GLU A 44 -28.48 9.16 10.83
C GLU A 44 -29.40 10.21 10.20
N ASP A 45 -29.68 10.08 8.89
CA ASP A 45 -30.55 11.03 8.19
C ASP A 45 -31.98 11.06 8.75
N ARG A 46 -32.51 9.91 9.18
CA ARG A 46 -33.80 9.84 9.89
C ARG A 46 -33.78 10.60 11.20
N ILE A 47 -32.71 10.44 12.00
CA ILE A 47 -32.53 11.14 13.27
C ILE A 47 -32.43 12.65 13.02
N ARG A 48 -31.58 13.09 12.09
CA ARG A 48 -31.40 14.51 11.76
C ARG A 48 -32.70 15.15 11.29
N THR A 49 -33.48 14.43 10.48
CA THR A 49 -34.80 14.90 10.02
C THR A 49 -35.80 15.00 11.17
N ARG A 50 -35.88 13.97 12.03
CA ARG A 50 -36.78 13.94 13.19
C ARG A 50 -36.52 15.09 14.15
N HIS A 51 -35.25 15.46 14.35
CA HIS A 51 -34.84 16.52 15.26
C HIS A 51 -34.73 17.90 14.58
N ALA A 52 -35.22 18.05 13.34
CA ALA A 52 -35.14 19.29 12.56
C ALA A 52 -33.71 19.87 12.50
N ALA A 53 -32.70 19.00 12.43
CA ALA A 53 -31.28 19.34 12.40
C ALA A 53 -30.59 18.94 11.09
N PRO A 54 -31.14 19.22 9.89
CA PRO A 54 -30.49 18.86 8.62
C PRO A 54 -29.19 19.65 8.37
N GLY A 55 -28.93 20.70 9.15
CA GLY A 55 -27.66 21.44 9.14
C GLY A 55 -26.57 20.84 10.04
N SER A 56 -26.87 19.78 10.81
CA SER A 56 -25.84 19.13 11.64
C SER A 56 -24.76 18.49 10.77
N ARG A 57 -23.54 18.33 11.31
CA ARG A 57 -22.46 17.68 10.56
C ARG A 57 -22.80 16.21 10.29
N PRO A 58 -22.65 15.73 9.04
CA PRO A 58 -22.85 14.32 8.71
C PRO A 58 -21.85 13.41 9.45
N LEU A 59 -22.27 12.22 9.83
CA LEU A 59 -21.50 11.23 10.60
C LEU A 59 -20.14 10.96 9.97
N LYS A 60 -20.14 10.64 8.68
CA LYS A 60 -18.90 10.34 7.95
C LYS A 60 -17.90 11.49 8.02
N GLY A 61 -18.40 12.73 7.89
CA GLY A 61 -17.56 13.93 7.95
C GLY A 61 -17.01 14.18 9.35
N ALA A 62 -17.88 14.12 10.36
CA ALA A 62 -17.51 14.31 11.76
C ALA A 62 -16.51 13.25 12.24
N PHE A 63 -16.74 11.99 11.88
CA PHE A 63 -15.85 10.88 12.24
C PHE A 63 -14.49 10.99 11.54
N SER A 64 -14.47 11.31 10.23
CA SER A 64 -13.22 11.54 9.50
C SER A 64 -12.42 12.71 10.10
N GLU A 65 -13.07 13.78 10.52
CA GLU A 65 -12.44 14.91 11.19
C GLU A 65 -11.86 14.54 12.56
N ALA A 66 -12.61 13.77 13.36
CA ALA A 66 -12.15 13.29 14.67
C ALA A 66 -10.90 12.42 14.55
N VAL A 67 -10.90 11.45 13.63
CA VAL A 67 -9.73 10.59 13.37
C VAL A 67 -8.54 11.43 12.89
N ARG A 68 -8.75 12.36 11.95
CA ARG A 68 -7.68 13.24 11.45
C ARG A 68 -7.07 14.09 12.57
N ALA A 69 -7.90 14.65 13.45
CA ALA A 69 -7.43 15.40 14.60
C ALA A 69 -6.61 14.53 15.56
N GLY A 70 -7.07 13.30 15.84
CA GLY A 70 -6.35 12.36 16.70
C GLY A 70 -5.01 11.93 16.10
N VAL A 71 -4.94 11.69 14.79
CA VAL A 71 -3.70 11.37 14.08
C VAL A 71 -2.72 12.55 14.13
N SER A 72 -3.17 13.77 13.79
CA SER A 72 -2.33 14.97 13.87
C SER A 72 -1.84 15.30 15.28
N ALA A 73 -2.54 14.87 16.32
CA ALA A 73 -2.10 15.06 17.70
C ALA A 73 -1.00 14.08 18.15
N ARG A 74 -0.87 12.93 17.46
CA ARG A 74 0.09 11.86 17.80
C ARG A 74 1.25 11.75 16.80
N MET A 75 1.13 12.37 15.63
CA MET A 75 2.11 12.29 14.55
C MET A 75 2.44 13.70 14.03
N ASP A 76 3.73 14.04 14.04
CA ASP A 76 4.22 15.31 13.52
C ASP A 76 4.39 15.26 11.99
N GLY A 77 4.35 16.42 11.33
CA GLY A 77 4.67 16.52 9.90
C GLY A 77 3.67 15.87 8.92
N VAL A 78 2.48 15.50 9.41
CA VAL A 78 1.39 14.90 8.61
C VAL A 78 0.62 15.98 7.86
N GLU A 79 0.53 15.85 6.53
CA GLU A 79 -0.34 16.67 5.68
C GLU A 79 -1.51 15.85 5.16
N PHE A 80 -2.75 16.29 5.40
CA PHE A 80 -3.91 15.59 4.83
C PHE A 80 -4.28 16.11 3.44
N VAL A 81 -4.16 15.24 2.43
CA VAL A 81 -4.42 15.57 1.03
C VAL A 81 -5.60 14.76 0.48
N LYS A 82 -6.28 15.32 -0.54
CA LYS A 82 -7.37 14.63 -1.25
C LYS A 82 -6.88 13.79 -2.42
N GLU A 83 -5.79 14.20 -3.04
CA GLU A 83 -5.25 13.60 -4.23
C GLU A 83 -3.80 13.22 -3.98
N ARG A 84 -3.42 12.04 -4.47
CA ARG A 84 -2.05 11.53 -4.44
C ARG A 84 -1.41 11.53 -3.03
N PRO A 85 -2.06 10.95 -2.02
CA PRO A 85 -1.41 10.73 -0.73
C PRO A 85 -0.25 9.74 -0.86
N ASP A 86 0.72 9.85 0.04
CA ASP A 86 1.76 8.85 0.27
C ASP A 86 1.20 7.64 1.03
N LEU A 87 0.22 7.87 1.93
CA LEU A 87 -0.50 6.83 2.65
C LEU A 87 -2.02 7.03 2.59
N MET A 88 -2.73 5.95 2.26
CA MET A 88 -4.19 5.90 2.31
C MET A 88 -4.63 5.03 3.49
N ILE A 89 -5.33 5.64 4.44
CA ILE A 89 -5.92 4.96 5.59
C ILE A 89 -7.38 4.68 5.27
N LEU A 90 -7.79 3.42 5.30
CA LEU A 90 -9.17 2.99 5.10
C LEU A 90 -9.74 2.45 6.42
N ILE A 91 -10.87 3.01 6.83
CA ILE A 91 -11.54 2.66 8.08
C ILE A 91 -12.94 2.14 7.77
N ASP A 92 -13.22 0.92 8.21
CA ASP A 92 -14.58 0.35 8.18
C ASP A 92 -15.26 0.58 9.53
N CYS A 93 -16.30 1.42 9.56
CA CYS A 93 -16.98 1.81 10.80
C CYS A 93 -17.82 0.69 11.44
N LEU A 94 -18.09 -0.41 10.73
CA LEU A 94 -18.86 -1.52 11.27
C LEU A 94 -17.97 -2.52 11.99
N THR A 95 -16.82 -2.82 11.40
CA THR A 95 -15.86 -3.82 11.89
C THR A 95 -14.70 -3.21 12.66
N LEU A 96 -14.56 -1.88 12.65
CA LEU A 96 -13.43 -1.11 13.18
C LEU A 96 -12.09 -1.56 12.60
N ARG A 97 -12.11 -2.13 11.40
CA ARG A 97 -10.92 -2.50 10.66
C ARG A 97 -10.25 -1.24 10.13
N VAL A 98 -8.94 -1.17 10.34
CA VAL A 98 -8.05 -0.14 9.80
C VAL A 98 -7.08 -0.83 8.84
N ASP A 99 -7.09 -0.40 7.59
CA ASP A 99 -6.11 -0.80 6.57
C ASP A 99 -5.30 0.43 6.16
N VAL A 100 -3.97 0.33 6.26
CA VAL A 100 -3.04 1.36 5.77
C VAL A 100 -2.41 0.88 4.47
N ASP A 101 -2.68 1.60 3.38
CA ASP A 101 -2.09 1.35 2.07
C ASP A 101 -1.00 2.40 1.78
N ILE A 102 0.22 1.95 1.53
CA ILE A 102 1.37 2.80 1.26
C ILE A 102 1.59 2.86 -0.24
N ARG A 103 1.62 4.06 -0.78
CA ARG A 103 1.76 4.25 -2.22
C ARG A 103 3.10 3.70 -2.72
N PRO A 104 3.12 2.88 -3.77
CA PRO A 104 4.36 2.41 -4.38
C PRO A 104 5.21 3.56 -4.94
N VAL A 105 6.53 3.39 -4.90
CA VAL A 105 7.48 4.29 -5.56
C VAL A 105 7.71 3.82 -6.99
N PHE A 106 7.61 4.73 -7.96
CA PHE A 106 7.81 4.42 -9.38
C PHE A 106 9.12 5.03 -9.89
N ILE A 107 9.97 4.20 -10.49
CA ILE A 107 11.28 4.59 -11.02
C ILE A 107 11.29 4.33 -12.52
N TYR A 108 11.49 5.38 -13.32
CA TYR A 108 11.68 5.25 -14.76
C TYR A 108 13.16 5.08 -15.10
N GLY A 109 13.47 4.18 -16.03
CA GLY A 109 14.84 3.99 -16.48
C GLY A 109 14.94 3.34 -17.86
N ARG A 110 16.18 3.07 -18.26
CA ARG A 110 16.52 2.26 -19.44
C ARG A 110 17.58 1.24 -19.06
N TYR A 111 17.41 -0.01 -19.46
CA TYR A 111 18.40 -1.06 -19.21
C TYR A 111 19.05 -1.54 -20.51
N ARG A 112 20.30 -1.97 -20.40
CA ARG A 112 20.98 -2.76 -21.42
C ARG A 112 21.16 -4.17 -20.87
N LYS A 113 20.84 -5.17 -21.69
CA LYS A 113 21.09 -6.58 -21.39
C LYS A 113 22.26 -7.03 -22.26
N LEU A 114 23.43 -7.14 -21.64
CA LEU A 114 24.69 -7.44 -22.32
C LEU A 114 24.94 -8.94 -22.48
N ASP A 115 24.35 -9.75 -21.61
CA ASP A 115 24.48 -11.20 -21.60
C ASP A 115 23.21 -11.90 -22.10
N ARG A 116 23.38 -13.10 -22.67
CA ARG A 116 22.29 -14.04 -22.96
C ARG A 116 22.08 -14.93 -21.74
N GLY A 117 20.90 -15.55 -21.61
CA GLY A 117 20.61 -16.44 -20.48
C GLY A 117 19.94 -15.77 -19.29
N ILE A 118 19.71 -14.45 -19.33
CA ILE A 118 19.01 -13.70 -18.27
C ILE A 118 17.60 -13.30 -18.76
N PRO A 119 16.51 -13.76 -18.14
CA PRO A 119 15.17 -13.31 -18.50
C PRO A 119 14.93 -11.84 -18.16
N GLN A 120 13.99 -11.20 -18.86
CA GLN A 120 13.60 -9.81 -18.57
C GLN A 120 12.93 -9.68 -17.19
N THR A 121 12.03 -10.60 -16.86
CA THR A 121 11.26 -10.63 -15.60
C THR A 121 11.59 -11.90 -14.82
N ARG A 122 11.26 -11.91 -13.53
CA ARG A 122 11.31 -13.13 -12.70
C ARG A 122 10.52 -14.26 -13.34
N TRP A 123 11.12 -15.44 -13.43
CA TRP A 123 10.44 -16.66 -13.89
C TRP A 123 10.31 -17.63 -12.72
N PRO A 124 9.10 -17.87 -12.19
CA PRO A 124 8.88 -18.86 -11.15
C PRO A 124 9.31 -20.26 -11.61
N CYS A 125 9.87 -21.04 -10.69
CA CYS A 125 10.22 -22.44 -10.96
C CYS A 125 9.00 -23.20 -11.49
N ARG A 126 9.18 -23.99 -12.55
CA ARG A 126 8.08 -24.73 -13.18
C ARG A 126 7.50 -25.83 -12.28
N ALA A 127 8.33 -26.41 -11.42
CA ALA A 127 7.93 -27.50 -10.53
C ALA A 127 7.15 -27.00 -9.32
N CYS A 128 7.67 -26.00 -8.59
CA CYS A 128 7.02 -25.46 -7.40
C CYS A 128 6.16 -24.22 -7.63
N ARG A 129 6.18 -23.63 -8.83
CA ARG A 129 5.47 -22.39 -9.19
C ARG A 129 5.82 -21.18 -8.30
N GLY A 130 7.04 -21.12 -7.80
CA GLY A 130 7.50 -19.98 -6.98
C GLY A 130 7.12 -20.06 -5.50
N ARG A 131 6.87 -21.25 -4.94
CA ARG A 131 6.74 -21.41 -3.48
C ARG A 131 7.98 -20.87 -2.76
N ALA A 132 7.77 -20.26 -1.59
CA ALA A 132 8.79 -19.58 -0.81
C ALA A 132 9.90 -20.52 -0.32
N GLU A 133 9.55 -21.75 0.06
CA GLU A 133 10.53 -22.78 0.45
C GLU A 133 11.24 -23.43 -0.75
N GLY A 134 10.82 -23.07 -1.97
CA GLY A 134 11.31 -23.66 -3.22
C GLY A 134 11.01 -25.16 -3.35
N CYS A 135 11.85 -25.83 -4.12
CA CYS A 135 11.89 -27.29 -4.24
C CYS A 135 13.28 -27.73 -4.70
N GLU A 136 13.53 -29.05 -4.71
CA GLU A 136 14.80 -29.64 -5.16
C GLU A 136 15.19 -29.17 -6.57
N ALA A 137 14.22 -29.07 -7.49
CA ALA A 137 14.48 -28.67 -8.88
C ALA A 137 14.93 -27.21 -9.07
N CYS A 138 14.75 -26.35 -8.06
CA CYS A 138 15.25 -24.98 -8.08
C CYS A 138 16.19 -24.69 -6.91
N GLU A 139 16.71 -25.73 -6.25
CA GLU A 139 17.64 -25.61 -5.14
C GLU A 139 17.12 -24.67 -4.03
N GLY A 140 15.81 -24.73 -3.76
CA GLY A 140 15.16 -23.91 -2.72
C GLY A 140 14.88 -22.45 -3.11
N THR A 141 15.28 -21.99 -4.29
CA THR A 141 15.14 -20.57 -4.68
C THR A 141 13.72 -20.16 -5.06
N GLY A 142 12.88 -21.13 -5.45
CA GLY A 142 11.56 -20.85 -6.04
C GLY A 142 11.61 -20.32 -7.48
N LEU A 143 12.81 -20.10 -8.06
CA LEU A 143 12.98 -19.48 -9.38
C LEU A 143 13.47 -20.50 -10.42
N GLN A 144 13.13 -20.26 -11.69
CA GLN A 144 13.68 -21.04 -12.81
C GLN A 144 15.07 -20.54 -13.21
N TYR A 145 15.30 -19.23 -13.11
CA TYR A 145 16.59 -18.59 -13.33
C TYR A 145 16.88 -17.70 -12.11
N PRO A 146 18.11 -17.74 -11.57
CA PRO A 146 18.44 -17.01 -10.34
C PRO A 146 18.36 -15.50 -10.55
N ASP A 147 18.76 -15.01 -11.73
CA ASP A 147 18.78 -13.59 -12.06
C ASP A 147 17.75 -13.24 -13.11
N SER A 148 17.22 -12.03 -13.03
CA SER A 148 16.44 -11.39 -14.09
C SER A 148 16.81 -9.91 -14.20
N VAL A 149 16.52 -9.28 -15.34
CA VAL A 149 16.71 -7.81 -15.48
C VAL A 149 15.92 -7.06 -14.40
N GLN A 150 14.69 -7.50 -14.13
CA GLN A 150 13.87 -7.00 -13.02
C GLN A 150 14.61 -7.07 -11.68
N ASP A 151 15.21 -8.21 -11.33
CA ASP A 151 15.90 -8.40 -10.05
C ASP A 151 17.16 -7.57 -9.93
N LEU A 152 18.00 -7.63 -10.96
CA LEU A 152 19.28 -6.93 -10.99
C LEU A 152 19.10 -5.41 -10.85
N ILE A 153 17.99 -4.87 -11.34
CA ILE A 153 17.62 -3.46 -11.19
C ILE A 153 16.85 -3.23 -9.90
N GLY A 154 15.91 -4.10 -9.56
CA GLY A 154 14.90 -3.89 -8.53
C GLY A 154 15.37 -4.18 -7.11
N GLU A 155 16.20 -5.20 -6.90
CA GLU A 155 16.66 -5.61 -5.57
C GLU A 155 17.42 -4.50 -4.82
N PRO A 156 18.32 -3.73 -5.44
CA PRO A 156 18.94 -2.57 -4.77
C PRO A 156 17.92 -1.57 -4.23
N PHE A 157 16.87 -1.24 -5.00
CA PHE A 157 15.81 -0.34 -4.54
C PHE A 157 14.93 -1.00 -3.48
N ARG A 158 14.63 -2.29 -3.63
CA ARG A 158 13.84 -3.06 -2.66
C ARG A 158 14.50 -3.03 -1.29
N LEU A 159 15.82 -3.24 -1.23
CA LEU A 159 16.59 -3.23 0.00
C LEU A 159 16.68 -1.83 0.62
N VAL A 160 16.99 -0.80 -0.18
CA VAL A 160 17.14 0.58 0.32
C VAL A 160 15.81 1.17 0.81
N LEU A 161 14.70 0.81 0.17
CA LEU A 161 13.36 1.28 0.52
C LEU A 161 12.62 0.34 1.48
N SER A 162 13.30 -0.68 2.03
CA SER A 162 12.69 -1.73 2.88
C SER A 162 11.39 -2.29 2.30
N ALA A 163 11.34 -2.41 0.97
CA ALA A 163 10.13 -2.77 0.26
C ALA A 163 9.89 -4.27 0.27
N LYS A 164 8.62 -4.66 0.18
CA LYS A 164 8.22 -6.06 0.14
C LYS A 164 8.64 -6.72 -1.17
N ASP A 165 8.45 -6.00 -2.27
CA ASP A 165 8.60 -6.56 -3.61
C ASP A 165 8.76 -5.47 -4.68
N THR A 166 9.07 -5.89 -5.91
CA THR A 166 9.11 -5.02 -7.09
C THR A 166 8.30 -5.60 -8.24
N SER A 167 7.65 -4.72 -9.00
CA SER A 167 7.00 -5.02 -10.28
C SER A 167 7.76 -4.32 -11.42
N PHE A 168 8.08 -5.04 -12.49
CA PHE A 168 8.82 -4.50 -13.63
C PHE A 168 7.92 -4.33 -14.86
N HIS A 169 7.83 -3.11 -15.35
CA HIS A 169 7.01 -2.71 -16.49
C HIS A 169 7.90 -2.31 -17.66
N GLY A 170 8.34 -3.29 -18.45
CA GLY A 170 9.18 -3.06 -19.63
C GLY A 170 8.41 -2.56 -20.85
N MET A 171 8.99 -1.62 -21.61
CA MET A 171 8.45 -1.19 -22.90
C MET A 171 8.74 -2.25 -23.97
N GLY A 172 7.92 -3.30 -23.99
CA GLY A 172 8.11 -4.51 -24.78
C GLY A 172 9.00 -5.55 -24.08
N ARG A 173 9.15 -6.71 -24.71
CA ARG A 173 9.86 -7.88 -24.17
C ARG A 173 10.96 -8.34 -25.12
N GLU A 174 12.01 -8.95 -24.57
CA GLU A 174 12.99 -9.73 -25.32
C GLU A 174 13.09 -11.14 -24.73
N ASP A 175 13.49 -12.08 -25.58
CA ASP A 175 13.73 -13.45 -25.17
C ASP A 175 15.02 -13.57 -24.34
N ILE A 176 15.11 -14.67 -23.60
CA ILE A 176 16.21 -14.95 -22.69
C ILE A 176 17.56 -15.02 -23.42
N ASP A 177 17.58 -15.50 -24.65
CA ASP A 177 18.75 -15.59 -25.50
C ASP A 177 19.02 -14.30 -26.28
N VAL A 178 18.20 -13.25 -26.18
CA VAL A 178 18.38 -11.99 -26.90
C VAL A 178 19.06 -10.93 -26.03
N ARG A 179 20.02 -10.20 -26.61
CA ARG A 179 20.68 -9.04 -25.98
C ARG A 179 19.91 -7.75 -26.27
N CYS A 180 19.92 -6.82 -25.33
CA CYS A 180 19.36 -5.47 -25.49
C CYS A 180 20.48 -4.43 -25.41
N LEU A 181 20.90 -3.92 -26.58
CA LEU A 181 22.05 -3.02 -26.72
C LEU A 181 21.60 -1.59 -27.08
N GLY A 182 22.48 -0.78 -27.68
CA GLY A 182 22.14 0.56 -28.14
C GLY A 182 21.77 1.48 -26.98
N ARG A 183 20.65 2.20 -27.04
CA ARG A 183 20.19 3.06 -25.93
C ARG A 183 19.47 2.29 -24.81
N GLY A 184 19.39 0.96 -24.92
CA GLY A 184 18.65 0.12 -23.99
C GLY A 184 17.12 0.28 -24.12
N ARG A 185 16.39 -0.56 -23.38
CA ARG A 185 14.93 -0.59 -23.37
C ARG A 185 14.38 0.21 -22.18
N PRO A 186 13.40 1.12 -22.40
CA PRO A 186 12.70 1.79 -21.31
C PRO A 186 11.96 0.82 -20.42
N PHE A 187 11.89 1.15 -19.14
CA PHE A 187 11.05 0.46 -18.17
C PHE A 187 10.55 1.42 -17.09
N VAL A 188 9.50 1.00 -16.39
CA VAL A 188 9.10 1.56 -15.09
C VAL A 188 9.22 0.44 -14.07
N LEU A 189 9.94 0.67 -12.99
CA LEU A 189 9.99 -0.21 -11.82
C LEU A 189 9.04 0.36 -10.77
N GLU A 190 8.09 -0.45 -10.35
CA GLU A 190 7.21 -0.16 -9.22
C GLU A 190 7.76 -0.89 -7.99
N VAL A 191 8.11 -0.13 -6.96
CA VAL A 191 8.64 -0.65 -5.70
C VAL A 191 7.53 -0.61 -4.66
N LYS A 192 7.09 -1.79 -4.22
CA LYS A 192 5.98 -1.95 -3.28
C LYS A 192 6.50 -1.84 -1.86
N VAL A 193 6.54 -0.59 -1.38
CA VAL A 193 6.96 -0.29 -0.02
C VAL A 193 5.97 -0.87 0.97
N GLN A 194 6.48 -1.51 2.01
CA GLN A 194 5.73 -1.79 3.23
C GLN A 194 6.50 -1.11 4.35
N ARG A 195 5.81 -0.41 5.25
CA ARG A 195 6.39 -0.10 6.55
C ARG A 195 5.98 -1.26 7.45
N SER A 196 6.93 -2.16 7.70
CA SER A 196 6.75 -3.18 8.71
C SER A 196 6.73 -2.50 10.07
N VAL A 197 5.62 -2.62 10.78
CA VAL A 197 5.65 -2.55 12.24
C VAL A 197 6.44 -3.77 12.67
N GLU A 198 7.60 -3.60 13.29
CA GLU A 198 8.21 -4.72 13.99
C GLU A 198 7.24 -5.17 15.08
N PRO A 199 6.84 -6.45 15.13
CA PRO A 199 6.08 -6.93 16.27
C PRO A 199 7.02 -6.95 17.47
N THR A 200 6.84 -6.00 18.39
CA THR A 200 7.41 -6.05 19.75
C THR A 200 6.98 -7.30 20.50
#